data_AF-M9X8P4-F1
#
_entry.id   AF-M9X8P4-F1
#
_cell.length_a   1.000
_cell.length_b   1.000
_cell.length_c   1.000
_cell.angle_alpha   90.00
_cell.angle_beta   90.00
_cell.angle_gamma   90.00
#
_symmetry.space_group_name_H-M   'P 1'
#
loop_
_entity.id
_entity.type
_entity.pdbx_description
1 polymer ?
#
loop_
_entity_poly.entity_id
_entity_poly.type
_entity_poly.pdbx_seq_one_letter_code
_entity_poly.pdbx_strand_id
1 'polypeptide(L)' 'MLDNLENWLVLPVSRTVCKKAFDLCQNHPLKGADAVHLAATLAMQTFRKLRFFTLDKTLYQAAKKEKVQVVAIPEFERGR' A
#
# COMPACT_ATOMS: atom_id res chain seq x y z
N MET A 1 -23.35 1.33 7.49
CA MET A 1 -21.86 1.19 7.60
C MET A 1 -21.19 0.98 6.24
N LEU A 2 -21.93 0.65 5.19
CA LEU A 2 -21.42 0.59 3.81
C LEU A 2 -21.63 1.90 3.03
N ASP A 3 -22.41 2.85 3.58
CA ASP A 3 -22.85 4.09 2.90
C ASP A 3 -21.71 5.06 2.59
N ASN A 4 -20.53 4.89 3.20
CA ASN A 4 -19.36 5.72 2.92
C ASN A 4 -18.54 5.25 1.72
N LEU A 5 -18.79 4.06 1.16
CA LEU A 5 -18.02 3.52 0.02
C LEU A 5 -18.33 4.23 -1.30
N GLU A 6 -19.43 4.97 -1.40
CA GLU A 6 -19.80 5.72 -2.61
C GLU A 6 -18.74 6.73 -3.03
N ASN A 7 -17.94 7.22 -2.07
CA ASN A 7 -16.85 8.16 -2.32
C ASN A 7 -15.50 7.48 -2.62
N TRP A 8 -15.44 6.15 -2.62
CA TRP A 8 -14.19 5.39 -2.76
C TRP A 8 -14.14 4.65 -4.09
N LEU A 9 -13.04 4.84 -4.81
CA LEU A 9 -12.75 4.00 -5.96
C LEU A 9 -12.32 2.62 -5.48
N VAL A 10 -13.15 1.61 -5.72
CA VAL A 10 -12.81 0.21 -5.48
C VAL A 10 -11.91 -0.29 -6.61
N LEU A 11 -10.72 -0.75 -6.26
CA LEU A 11 -9.76 -1.29 -7.23
C LEU A 11 -9.87 -2.82 -7.31
N PRO A 12 -10.04 -3.41 -8.50
CA PRO A 12 -10.04 -4.84 -8.65
C PRO A 12 -8.64 -5.41 -8.37
N VAL A 13 -8.60 -6.51 -7.62
CA VAL A 13 -7.36 -7.25 -7.37
C VAL A 13 -7.07 -8.13 -8.60
N SER A 14 -6.35 -7.57 -9.57
CA SER A 14 -5.97 -8.28 -10.79
C SER A 14 -4.86 -9.31 -10.53
N ARG A 15 -4.67 -10.25 -11.48
CA ARG A 15 -3.55 -11.20 -11.44
C ARG A 15 -2.18 -10.51 -11.30
N THR A 16 -2.00 -9.37 -11.95
CA THR A 16 -0.76 -8.58 -11.85
C THR A 16 -0.56 -8.03 -10.44
N VAL A 17 -1.63 -7.53 -9.80
CA VAL A 17 -1.59 -7.09 -8.40
C VAL A 17 -1.22 -8.26 -7.48
N CYS A 18 -1.85 -9.44 -7.67
CA CYS A 18 -1.51 -10.64 -6.88
C CYS A 18 -0.05 -11.06 -7.04
N LYS A 19 0.48 -11.06 -8.27
CA LYS A 19 1.88 -11.43 -8.52
C LYS A 19 2.82 -10.45 -7.82
N LYS A 20 2.57 -9.14 -7.94
CA LYS A 20 3.37 -8.12 -7.28
C LYS A 20 3.26 -8.22 -5.75
N ALA A 21 2.07 -8.52 -5.22
CA ALA A 21 1.88 -8.75 -3.79
C ALA A 21 2.70 -9.95 -3.28
N PHE A 22 2.75 -11.05 -4.05
CA PHE A 22 3.62 -12.18 -3.75
C PHE A 22 5.10 -11.75 -3.69
N ASP A 23 5.57 -11.02 -4.69
CA ASP A 23 6.96 -10.51 -4.71
C ASP A 23 7.24 -9.59 -3.50
N LEU A 24 6.28 -8.76 -3.10
CA LEU A 24 6.41 -7.90 -1.92
C LEU A 24 6.54 -8.71 -0.62
N CYS A 25 5.77 -9.78 -0.46
CA CYS A 25 5.88 -10.67 0.70
C CYS A 25 7.24 -11.37 0.79
N GLN A 26 7.93 -11.59 -0.34
CA GLN A 26 9.28 -12.17 -0.34
C GLN A 26 10.36 -11.17 0.11
N ASN A 27 10.15 -9.88 -0.14
CA ASN A 27 11.16 -8.83 0.08
C ASN A 27 10.92 -8.00 1.34
N HIS A 28 9.70 -8.05 1.88
CA HIS A 28 9.27 -7.29 3.05
C HIS A 28 8.45 -8.18 3.99
N PRO A 29 8.46 -7.91 5.30
CA PRO A 29 7.68 -8.67 6.28
C PRO A 29 6.18 -8.28 6.24
N LEU A 30 5.56 -8.34 5.06
CA LEU A 30 4.14 -8.01 4.84
C LEU A 30 3.27 -9.26 4.87
N LYS A 31 2.02 -9.08 5.31
CA LYS A 31 0.97 -10.09 5.23
C LYS A 31 0.14 -9.88 3.96
N GLY A 32 -0.59 -10.90 3.52
CA GLY A 32 -1.28 -10.91 2.22
C GLY A 32 -2.11 -9.65 1.91
N ALA A 33 -2.95 -9.19 2.83
CA ALA A 33 -3.76 -7.99 2.62
C ALA A 33 -2.90 -6.71 2.49
N ASP A 34 -1.87 -6.57 3.32
CA ASP A 34 -0.95 -5.42 3.29
C ASP A 34 -0.16 -5.38 1.98
N ALA A 35 0.32 -6.54 1.54
CA ALA A 35 1.02 -6.68 0.28
C ALA A 35 0.12 -6.39 -0.92
N VAL A 36 -1.14 -6.83 -0.90
CA VAL A 36 -2.14 -6.52 -1.94
C VAL A 36 -2.43 -5.02 -1.98
N HIS A 37 -2.57 -4.37 -0.82
CA HIS A 37 -2.82 -2.93 -0.74
C HIS A 37 -1.65 -2.11 -1.30
N LEU A 38 -0.41 -2.47 -0.96
CA LEU A 38 0.78 -1.82 -1.50
C LEU A 38 0.95 -2.10 -3.00
N ALA A 39 0.74 -3.34 -3.44
CA ALA A 39 0.80 -3.73 -4.85
C ALA A 39 -0.22 -2.97 -5.72
N ALA A 40 -1.47 -2.84 -5.23
CA ALA A 40 -2.51 -2.08 -5.92
C ALA A 40 -2.10 -0.60 -6.06
N THR A 41 -1.50 -0.02 -5.02
CA THR A 41 -1.00 1.36 -5.06
C THR A 41 0.10 1.53 -6.10
N LEU A 42 1.10 0.64 -6.12
CA LEU A 42 2.19 0.65 -7.11
C LEU A 42 1.66 0.53 -8.54
N ALA A 43 0.68 -0.34 -8.76
CA ALA A 43 0.03 -0.48 -10.08
C ALA A 43 -0.66 0.83 -10.49
N MET A 44 -1.40 1.45 -9.58
CA MET A 44 -2.14 2.69 -9.85
C MET A 44 -1.25 3.93 -10.02
N GLN A 45 -0.06 3.94 -9.41
CA GLN A 45 0.89 5.03 -9.55
C GLN A 45 1.37 5.26 -10.99
N THR A 46 1.27 4.23 -11.84
CA THR A 46 1.54 4.37 -13.27
C THR A 46 0.51 5.24 -14.01
N PHE A 47 -0.68 5.42 -13.44
CA PHE A 47 -1.80 6.15 -14.05
C PHE A 47 -2.16 7.43 -13.30
N ARG A 48 -1.92 7.50 -11.98
CA ARG A 48 -2.27 8.66 -11.14
C ARG A 48 -1.27 8.86 -10.02
N LYS A 49 -1.02 10.13 -9.68
CA LYS A 49 -0.27 10.46 -8.46
C LYS A 49 -1.13 10.16 -7.23
N LEU A 50 -0.68 9.23 -6.40
CA LEU A 50 -1.37 8.80 -5.18
C LEU A 50 -0.45 8.93 -3.97
N ARG A 51 -1.05 9.26 -2.82
CA ARG A 51 -0.41 9.17 -1.51
C ARG A 51 -0.94 7.95 -0.79
N PHE A 52 -0.03 7.10 -0.34
CA PHE A 52 -0.36 5.89 0.39
C PHE A 52 -0.55 6.20 1.87
N PHE A 53 -1.66 5.74 2.45
CA PHE A 53 -1.96 5.94 3.86
C PHE A 53 -2.08 4.58 4.55
N THR A 54 -1.40 4.43 5.67
CA THR A 54 -1.51 3.27 6.56
C THR A 54 -1.10 3.68 7.97
N LEU A 55 -1.76 3.12 8.98
CA LEU A 55 -1.35 3.22 10.39
C LEU A 55 -0.58 1.98 10.86
N ASP A 56 -0.20 1.09 9.94
CA ASP A 56 0.72 -0.01 10.24
C ASP A 56 2.16 0.42 9.93
N LYS A 57 3.02 0.40 10.96
CA LYS A 57 4.42 0.83 10.84
C LYS A 57 5.23 -0.06 9.88
N THR A 58 4.91 -1.34 9.80
CA THR A 58 5.63 -2.29 8.92
C THR A 58 5.31 -2.01 7.46
N LEU A 59 4.03 -1.88 7.13
CA LEU A 59 3.54 -1.53 5.80
C LEU A 59 4.00 -0.13 5.38
N TYR A 60 4.01 0.82 6.33
CA TYR A 60 4.54 2.16 6.10
C TYR A 60 6.01 2.14 5.65
N GLN A 61 6.86 1.40 6.37
CA GLN A 61 8.28 1.30 6.05
C GLN A 61 8.52 0.53 4.74
N ALA A 62 7.75 -0.53 4.47
CA ALA A 62 7.80 -1.24 3.20
C ALA A 62 7.42 -0.32 2.03
N ALA A 63 6.35 0.46 2.17
CA ALA A 63 5.93 1.44 1.15
C ALA A 63 7.02 2.48 0.86
N LYS A 64 7.68 3.00 1.90
CA LYS A 64 8.84 3.91 1.72
C LYS A 64 10.00 3.24 0.99
N LYS A 65 10.34 1.99 1.31
CA LYS A 65 11.39 1.23 0.61
C LYS A 65 11.06 0.99 -0.87
N GLU A 66 9.79 0.76 -1.19
CA GLU A 66 9.27 0.66 -2.56
C GLU A 66 9.11 2.03 -3.25
N LYS A 67 9.60 3.12 -2.62
CA LYS A 67 9.55 4.50 -3.14
C LYS A 67 8.13 5.01 -3.41
N VAL A 68 7.14 4.45 -2.71
CA VAL A 68 5.76 4.95 -2.74
C VAL A 68 5.69 6.22 -1.89
N GLN A 69 5.05 7.26 -2.42
CA GLN A 69 4.78 8.48 -1.64
C GLN A 69 3.79 8.14 -0.52
N VAL A 70 4.25 8.12 0.72
CA VAL A 70 3.41 7.89 1.91
C VAL A 70 2.92 9.20 2.51
N VAL A 71 1.75 9.19 3.14
CA VAL A 71 1.32 10.27 4.04
C VAL A 71 2.20 10.19 5.29
N ALA A 72 2.89 11.28 5.63
CA ALA A 72 3.84 11.29 6.74
C ALA A 72 3.13 11.07 8.08
N ILE A 73 3.69 10.20 8.92
CA ILE A 73 3.21 9.93 10.28
C ILE A 73 4.40 10.16 11.22
N PRO A 74 4.40 11.24 12.03
CA PRO A 74 5.53 11.62 12.87
C PRO A 74 6.04 10.50 13.79
N GLU A 75 5.15 9.63 14.28
CA GLU A 75 5.46 8.46 15.12
C GLU A 75 6.25 7.38 14.37
N PHE A 76 6.13 7.31 13.05
CA PHE A 76 6.83 6.32 12.22
C PHE A 76 8.14 6.86 11.65
N GLU A 77 8.29 8.18 11.58
CA GLU A 77 9.50 8.87 11.14
C GLU A 77 10.56 8.99 12.24
N ARG A 78 10.12 9.01 13.50
CA ARG A 78 11.03 8.87 14.64
C ARG A 78 11.56 7.43 14.66
N GLY A 79 12.76 7.25 14.10
CA GLY A 79 13.56 6.04 14.27
C GLY A 79 13.81 5.77 15.77
N ARG A 80 14.00 4.50 16.12
CA ARG A 80 14.47 4.14 17.47
C ARG A 80 15.85 4.74 17.72
#